data_AF-A0A358DIS7-F1
#
_entry.id   AF-A0A358DIS7-F1
#
_cell.length_a   1.000
_cell.length_b   1.000
_cell.length_c   1.000
_cell.angle_alpha   90.00
_cell.angle_beta   90.00
_cell.angle_gamma   90.00
#
_symmetry.space_group_name_H-M   'P 1'
#
loop_
_entity.id
_entity.type
_entity.pdbx_description
1 polymer ?
#
loop_
_entity_poly.entity_id
_entity_poly.type
_entity_poly.pdbx_seq_one_letter_code
_entity_poly.pdbx_strand_id
1 'polypeptide(L)'
;MKDAALYLIPTTLGDTPVNQVLPSYNLRITSDLRHFIVENVRTARRFLKQCNPEIDIDSLAFYELNEHTDRHRISAYLKPIRQGESVGIISEAGCP
;
A
#
# COMPACT_ATOMS: atom_id res chain seq x y z
N MET A 1 7.82 17.66 -12.29
CA MET A 1 8.02 16.59 -11.30
C MET A 1 6.66 16.26 -10.71
N LYS A 2 6.33 14.98 -10.53
CA LYS A 2 5.15 14.61 -9.74
C LYS A 2 5.58 14.68 -8.28
N ASP A 3 4.89 15.45 -7.47
CA ASP A 3 5.18 15.54 -6.05
C ASP A 3 4.93 14.19 -5.37
N ALA A 4 5.73 13.88 -4.35
CA ALA A 4 5.51 12.69 -3.53
C ALA A 4 4.14 12.78 -2.85
N ALA A 5 3.39 11.69 -2.90
CA ALA A 5 2.04 11.65 -2.36
C ALA A 5 1.83 10.44 -1.44
N LEU A 6 0.86 10.59 -0.55
CA LEU A 6 0.29 9.49 0.21
C LEU A 6 -0.96 8.99 -0.53
N TYR A 7 -0.90 7.77 -1.05
CA TYR A 7 -2.01 7.15 -1.77
C TYR A 7 -2.82 6.26 -0.83
N LEU A 8 -4.13 6.48 -0.78
CA LEU A 8 -5.06 5.54 -0.17
C LEU A 8 -5.43 4.48 -1.21
N ILE A 9 -5.02 3.24 -0.96
CA ILE A 9 -5.19 2.14 -1.90
C ILE A 9 -6.38 1.29 -1.43
N PRO A 10 -7.51 1.28 -2.17
CA PRO A 10 -8.62 0.42 -1.83
C PRO A 10 -8.27 -1.05 -2.07
N THR A 11 -8.70 -1.93 -1.17
CA THR A 11 -8.65 -3.38 -1.34
C THR A 11 -9.99 -3.94 -1.79
N THR A 12 -10.02 -5.21 -2.18
CA THR A 12 -11.28 -5.92 -2.46
C THR A 12 -12.00 -6.25 -1.15
N LEU A 13 -13.33 -6.31 -1.18
CA LEU A 13 -14.18 -6.76 -0.05
C LEU A 13 -14.31 -8.29 0.05
N GLY A 14 -13.75 -9.02 -0.92
CA GLY A 14 -13.82 -10.47 -1.01
C GLY A 14 -12.92 -10.99 -2.14
N ASP A 15 -13.13 -12.24 -2.55
CA ASP A 15 -12.28 -12.96 -3.51
C ASP A 15 -12.52 -12.59 -5.00
N THR A 16 -13.03 -11.39 -5.27
CA THR A 16 -13.23 -10.92 -6.65
C THR A 16 -11.89 -10.54 -7.28
N PRO A 17 -11.61 -10.94 -8.54
CA PRO A 17 -10.42 -10.50 -9.25
C PRO A 17 -10.27 -8.97 -9.25
N VAL A 18 -9.07 -8.48 -8.91
CA VAL A 18 -8.83 -7.03 -8.74
C VAL A 18 -9.15 -6.22 -9.99
N ASN A 19 -8.98 -6.77 -11.18
CA ASN A 19 -9.27 -6.12 -12.46
C ASN A 19 -10.77 -5.95 -12.75
N GLN A 20 -11.65 -6.61 -12.00
CA GLN A 20 -13.10 -6.45 -12.13
C GLN A 20 -13.65 -5.34 -11.23
N VAL A 21 -12.93 -4.97 -10.18
CA VAL A 21 -13.42 -4.04 -9.14
C VAL A 21 -12.53 -2.81 -8.93
N LEU A 22 -11.27 -2.85 -9.36
CA LEU A 22 -10.35 -1.72 -9.29
C LEU A 22 -10.05 -1.17 -10.69
N PRO A 23 -10.12 0.16 -10.88
CA PRO A 23 -9.67 0.79 -12.10
C PRO A 23 -8.20 0.47 -12.41
N SER A 24 -7.86 0.33 -13.69
CA SER A 24 -6.49 0.03 -14.13
C SER A 24 -5.45 1.06 -13.65
N TYR A 25 -5.86 2.32 -13.48
CA TYR A 25 -5.01 3.36 -12.92
C TYR A 25 -4.58 3.07 -11.48
N ASN A 26 -5.47 2.52 -10.65
CA ASN A 26 -5.16 2.13 -9.27
C ASN A 26 -4.11 1.02 -9.27
N LEU A 27 -4.28 0.00 -10.12
CA LEU A 27 -3.31 -1.09 -10.25
C LEU A 27 -1.93 -0.57 -10.69
N ARG A 28 -1.89 0.40 -11.61
CA ARG A 28 -0.64 1.04 -12.04
C ARG A 28 0.04 1.78 -10.89
N ILE A 29 -0.69 2.66 -10.20
CA ILE A 29 -0.13 3.39 -9.06
C ILE A 29 0.37 2.43 -7.99
N THR A 30 -0.41 1.43 -7.59
CA THR A 30 -0.03 0.42 -6.61
C THR A 30 1.25 -0.33 -7.04
N SER A 31 1.40 -0.64 -8.33
CA SER A 31 2.57 -1.36 -8.85
C SER A 31 3.85 -0.53 -8.89
N ASP A 32 3.72 0.80 -8.99
CA ASP A 32 4.86 1.73 -9.10
C ASP A 32 5.43 2.14 -7.73
N LEU A 33 4.71 1.87 -6.63
CA LEU A 33 5.11 2.23 -5.27
C LEU A 33 6.13 1.25 -4.67
N ARG A 34 6.97 1.77 -3.78
CA ARG A 34 7.99 1.00 -3.04
C ARG A 34 7.74 0.94 -1.53
N HIS A 35 6.92 1.83 -1.01
CA HIS A 35 6.67 2.01 0.42
C HIS A 35 5.20 1.81 0.73
N PHE A 36 4.89 0.91 1.67
CA PHE A 36 3.51 0.58 2.03
C PHE A 36 3.31 0.60 3.54
N ILE A 37 2.31 1.37 3.98
CA ILE A 37 1.76 1.28 5.34
C ILE A 37 0.59 0.30 5.27
N VAL A 38 0.61 -0.71 6.14
CA VAL A 38 -0.30 -1.86 6.06
C VAL A 38 -0.72 -2.30 7.46
N GLU A 39 -1.94 -2.80 7.62
CA GLU A 39 -2.38 -3.40 8.90
C GLU A 39 -1.73 -4.77 9.11
N ASN A 40 -1.63 -5.56 8.03
CA ASN A 40 -0.98 -6.86 8.05
C ASN A 40 -0.12 -7.05 6.81
N VAL A 41 1.16 -7.37 7.04
CA VAL A 41 2.15 -7.51 5.95
C VAL A 41 1.80 -8.69 5.04
N ARG A 42 1.28 -9.80 5.58
CA ARG A 42 1.02 -11.03 4.81
C ARG A 42 -0.10 -10.84 3.79
N THR A 43 -1.21 -10.26 4.22
CA THR A 43 -2.39 -9.93 3.40
C THR A 43 -2.06 -8.87 2.37
N ALA A 44 -1.33 -7.82 2.75
CA ALA A 44 -0.87 -6.78 1.82
C ALA A 44 0.03 -7.36 0.71
N ARG A 45 0.98 -8.23 1.04
CA ARG A 45 1.83 -8.92 0.04
C ARG A 45 0.99 -9.73 -0.95
N ARG A 46 -0.05 -10.43 -0.48
CA ARG A 46 -0.97 -11.18 -1.34
C ARG A 46 -1.75 -10.23 -2.28
N PHE A 47 -2.29 -9.13 -1.75
CA PHE A 47 -3.00 -8.14 -2.56
C PHE A 47 -2.10 -7.50 -3.63
N LEU A 48 -0.87 -7.15 -3.28
CA LEU A 48 0.11 -6.61 -4.23
C LEU A 48 0.43 -7.60 -5.35
N LYS A 49 0.58 -8.89 -5.04
CA LYS A 49 0.74 -9.95 -6.04
C LYS A 49 -0.50 -10.15 -6.91
N GLN A 50 -1.71 -9.92 -6.39
CA GLN A 50 -2.93 -9.92 -7.22
C GLN A 50 -2.97 -8.71 -8.16
N CYS A 51 -2.51 -7.54 -7.72
CA CYS A 51 -2.42 -6.34 -8.55
C CYS A 51 -1.36 -6.47 -9.66
N ASN A 52 -0.20 -7.04 -9.33
CA ASN A 52 0.90 -7.27 -10.24
C ASN A 52 1.66 -8.56 -9.86
N PRO A 53 1.46 -9.67 -10.58
CA PRO A 53 2.15 -10.93 -10.30
C PRO A 53 3.68 -10.84 -10.37
N GLU A 54 4.20 -9.96 -11.22
CA GLU A 54 5.64 -9.75 -11.48
C GLU A 54 6.32 -8.82 -10.47
N ILE A 55 5.57 -8.21 -9.55
CA ILE A 55 6.17 -7.28 -8.57
C ILE A 55 7.18 -8.01 -7.69
N ASP A 56 8.38 -7.45 -7.56
CA ASP A 56 9.39 -7.93 -6.61
C ASP A 56 9.00 -7.46 -5.19
N ILE A 57 8.28 -8.33 -4.48
CA ILE A 57 7.77 -8.02 -3.14
C ILE A 57 8.89 -7.84 -2.11
N ASP A 58 10.01 -8.55 -2.26
CA ASP A 58 11.10 -8.50 -1.29
C ASP A 58 11.91 -7.19 -1.38
N SER A 59 11.77 -6.47 -2.50
CA SER A 59 12.31 -5.12 -2.68
C SER A 59 11.47 -4.01 -2.00
N LEU A 60 10.27 -4.33 -1.51
CA LEU A 60 9.33 -3.33 -0.97
C LEU A 60 9.54 -3.12 0.53
N ALA A 61 9.34 -1.88 0.97
CA ALA A 61 9.33 -1.52 2.38
C ALA A 61 7.91 -1.54 2.94
N PHE A 62 7.69 -2.32 4.01
CA PHE A 62 6.42 -2.39 4.72
C PHE A 62 6.53 -1.77 6.12
N TYR A 63 5.54 -0.96 6.47
CA TYR A 63 5.39 -0.36 7.78
C TYR A 63 4.07 -0.83 8.38
N GLU A 64 4.13 -1.66 9.42
CA GLU A 64 2.92 -2.18 10.05
C GLU A 64 2.27 -1.09 10.93
N LEU A 65 0.97 -0.89 10.75
CA LEU A 65 0.14 0.04 11.52
C LEU A 65 -1.06 -0.72 12.09
N ASN A 66 -1.00 -1.00 13.39
CA ASN A 66 -2.05 -1.70 14.14
C ASN A 66 -2.36 -0.98 15.47
N GLU A 67 -3.33 -1.47 16.24
CA GLU A 67 -3.78 -0.86 17.51
C GLU A 67 -2.68 -0.76 18.59
N HIS A 68 -1.62 -1.55 18.48
CA HIS A 68 -0.48 -1.54 19.39
C HIS A 68 0.67 -0.64 18.89
N THR A 69 0.50 0.00 17.73
CA THR A 69 1.54 0.86 17.16
C THR A 69 1.60 2.17 17.92
N ASP A 70 2.77 2.45 18.49
CA ASP A 70 3.05 3.74 19.12
C ASP A 70 2.87 4.88 18.10
N ARG A 71 1.99 5.82 18.41
CA ARG A 71 1.66 6.97 17.57
C ARG A 71 2.88 7.82 17.25
N HIS A 72 3.89 7.84 18.11
CA HIS A 72 5.15 8.54 17.85
C HIS A 72 5.93 7.93 16.66
N ARG A 73 5.76 6.63 16.38
CA ARG A 73 6.43 5.93 15.29
C ARG A 73 5.80 6.19 13.92
N ILE A 74 4.51 6.57 13.87
CA ILE A 74 3.78 6.83 12.62
C ILE A 74 4.46 7.93 11.79
N SER A 75 5.01 8.95 12.46
CA SER A 75 5.73 10.06 11.81
C SER A 75 6.95 9.59 10.99
N ALA A 76 7.57 8.46 11.39
CA ALA A 76 8.70 7.86 10.69
C ALA A 76 8.28 7.13 9.41
N TYR A 77 7.04 6.63 9.33
CA TYR A 77 6.52 5.94 8.14
C TYR A 77 6.37 6.90 6.95
N LEU A 78 6.20 8.19 7.23
CA LEU A 78 6.11 9.26 6.22
C LEU A 78 7.48 9.85 5.83
N LYS A 79 8.59 9.27 6.33
CA LYS A 79 9.94 9.70 5.93
C LYS A 79 10.19 9.60 4.41
N PRO A 80 9.74 8.54 3.69
CA PRO A 80 9.94 8.46 2.25
C PRO A 80 9.33 9.64 1.48
N ILE A 81 8.16 10.13 1.90
CA ILE A 81 7.51 11.30 1.27
C ILE A 81 8.41 12.53 1.36
N ARG A 82 9.07 12.74 2.51
CA ARG A 82 10.04 13.84 2.68
C ARG A 82 11.28 13.68 1.81
N GLN A 83 11.54 12.48 1.29
CA GLN A 83 12.65 12.16 0.39
C GLN A 83 12.21 12.15 -1.09
N GLY A 84 10.95 12.47 -1.39
CA GLY A 84 10.42 12.47 -2.76
C GLY A 84 9.82 11.13 -3.20
N GLU A 85 9.70 10.16 -2.29
CA GLU A 85 9.16 8.83 -2.59
C GLU A 85 7.71 8.72 -2.09
N SER A 86 6.81 8.33 -3.00
CA SER A 86 5.39 8.18 -2.64
C SER A 86 5.16 6.94 -1.77
N VAL A 87 4.13 7.00 -0.92
CA VAL A 87 3.77 5.92 0.01
C VAL A 87 2.32 5.50 -0.26
N GLY A 88 2.08 4.20 -0.25
CA GLY A 88 0.72 3.63 -0.28
C GLY A 88 0.25 3.24 1.11
N ILE A 89 -1.00 3.54 1.44
CA ILE A 89 -1.71 2.95 2.58
C ILE A 89 -2.65 1.90 2.01
N ILE A 90 -2.50 0.66 2.46
CA ILE A 90 -3.43 -0.42 2.13
C ILE A 90 -4.33 -0.63 3.36
N SER A 91 -5.56 -0.15 3.26
CA SER A 91 -6.59 -0.36 4.28
C SER A 91 -7.30 -1.67 3.96
N GLU A 92 -7.24 -2.65 4.85
CA GLU A 92 -8.06 -3.87 4.71
C GLU A 92 -9.54 -3.51 4.88
N ALA A 93 -10.45 -4.41 4.49
CA ALA A 93 -11.88 -4.14 4.43
C ALA A 93 -12.45 -3.64 5.79
N GLY A 94 -12.48 -2.31 5.90
CA GLY A 94 -12.85 -1.50 7.04
C GLY A 94 -12.58 -0.06 6.59
N CYS A 95 -13.63 0.76 6.55
CA CYS A 95 -13.59 2.09 5.96
C CYS A 95 -12.45 2.95 6.53
N PRO A 96 -11.59 3.60 5.71
CA PRO A 96 -10.87 4.78 6.15
C PRO A 96 -11.83 5.99 6.31
#